data_AF-A0ABD0NN26-F1
#
_entry.id   AF-A0ABD0NN26-F1
#
_cell.length_a   1.000
_cell.length_b   1.000
_cell.length_c   1.000
_cell.angle_alpha   90.00
_cell.angle_beta   90.00
_cell.angle_gamma   90.00
#
_symmetry.space_group_name_H-M   'P 1'
#
loop_
_entity.id
_entity.type
_entity.pdbx_description
1 polymer ?
#
loop_
_entity_poly.entity_id
_entity_poly.type
_entity_poly.pdbx_seq_one_letter_code
_entity_poly.pdbx_strand_id
1 'polypeptide(L)'
;MSSSADDQFSSSMETNVVIRHDGQIMWDQPAITKSSCKVDVSYFPFDVQKCRLTFGSWTHNGNQMDLHNALDSADLADFVENVEWEVQGMPAKKNIILYGCCSDPYPDITYTLHLKRRASFYIFNLLIPCMMISFLAPLGFYLPADSGEK
;
A
#
# COMPACT_ATOMS: atom_id res chain seq x y z
N MET A 1 2.93 10.92 -14.15
CA MET A 1 3.62 9.67 -13.81
C MET A 1 2.63 8.82 -13.02
N SER A 2 2.04 7.81 -13.63
CA SER A 2 1.05 6.95 -12.95
C SER A 2 1.79 6.04 -11.96
N SER A 3 1.32 5.93 -10.72
CA SER A 3 1.83 4.96 -9.75
C SER A 3 1.23 3.56 -9.94
N SER A 4 0.41 3.37 -10.98
CA SER A 4 -0.18 2.08 -11.32
C SER A 4 0.88 1.09 -11.76
N ALA A 5 0.78 -0.12 -11.25
CA ALA A 5 1.52 -1.29 -11.71
C ALA A 5 0.61 -2.25 -12.50
N ASP A 6 -0.60 -1.83 -12.84
CA ASP A 6 -1.57 -2.64 -13.57
C ASP A 6 -1.41 -2.47 -15.09
N ASP A 7 -1.36 -3.60 -15.82
CA ASP A 7 -1.20 -3.64 -17.28
C ASP A 7 -2.48 -3.20 -18.03
N GLN A 8 -3.64 -3.23 -17.36
CA GLN A 8 -4.90 -2.66 -17.85
C GLN A 8 -5.36 -1.56 -16.90
N PHE A 9 -5.27 -0.31 -17.36
CA PHE A 9 -5.86 0.82 -16.66
C PHE A 9 -7.39 0.76 -16.88
N SER A 10 -8.09 0.11 -15.95
CA SER A 10 -9.54 -0.18 -15.92
C SER A 10 -10.02 -1.39 -16.74
N SER A 11 -10.29 -2.50 -16.05
CA SER A 11 -11.43 -3.34 -16.43
C SER A 11 -12.64 -2.79 -15.67
N SER A 12 -13.40 -1.91 -16.30
CA SER A 12 -14.59 -1.31 -15.69
C SER A 12 -15.65 -2.39 -15.50
N MET A 13 -15.96 -2.72 -14.25
CA MET A 13 -17.20 -3.43 -13.93
C MET A 13 -18.36 -2.48 -14.25
N GLU A 14 -19.24 -2.86 -15.19
CA GLU A 14 -20.44 -2.08 -15.49
C GLU A 14 -21.34 -2.03 -14.25
N THR A 15 -21.48 -0.84 -13.68
CA THR A 15 -22.26 -0.58 -12.47
C THR A 15 -23.30 0.49 -12.74
N ASN A 16 -24.40 0.43 -12.00
CA ASN A 16 -25.47 1.42 -12.13
C ASN A 16 -25.06 2.77 -11.54
N VAL A 17 -25.58 3.84 -12.13
CA VAL A 17 -25.39 5.22 -11.69
C VAL A 17 -26.71 5.72 -11.08
N VAL A 18 -26.64 6.41 -9.95
CA VAL A 18 -27.82 7.01 -9.31
C VAL A 18 -27.89 8.48 -9.68
N ILE A 19 -29.01 8.88 -10.28
CA ILE A 19 -29.28 10.25 -10.70
C ILE A 19 -30.41 10.82 -9.85
N ARG A 20 -30.17 11.97 -9.20
CA ARG A 20 -31.17 12.71 -8.42
C ARG A 20 -31.89 13.75 -9.27
N HIS A 21 -33.06 14.17 -8.83
CA HIS A 21 -33.91 15.13 -9.57
C HIS A 21 -33.28 16.53 -9.72
N ASP A 22 -32.29 16.87 -8.89
CA ASP A 22 -31.55 18.13 -8.91
C ASP A 22 -30.29 18.08 -9.80
N GLY A 23 -30.09 16.97 -10.52
CA GLY A 23 -28.95 16.76 -11.40
C GLY A 23 -27.71 16.24 -10.69
N GLN A 24 -27.75 15.94 -9.39
CA GLN A 24 -26.63 15.28 -8.72
C GLN A 24 -26.51 13.82 -9.16
N ILE A 25 -25.29 13.41 -9.45
CA ILE A 25 -24.95 12.06 -9.91
C ILE A 25 -24.05 11.41 -8.85
N MET A 26 -24.39 10.18 -8.46
CA MET A 26 -23.56 9.33 -7.61
C MET A 26 -23.21 8.05 -8.38
N TRP A 27 -21.92 7.73 -8.42
CA TRP A 27 -21.40 6.53 -9.05
C TRP A 27 -20.38 5.88 -8.13
N ASP A 28 -20.70 4.68 -7.66
CA ASP A 28 -19.86 3.90 -6.76
C ASP A 28 -19.44 2.61 -7.47
N GLN A 29 -18.24 2.64 -8.08
CA GLN A 29 -17.70 1.53 -8.85
C GLN A 29 -16.60 0.84 -8.03
N PRO A 30 -16.69 -0.49 -7.80
CA PRO A 30 -15.59 -1.23 -7.20
C PRO A 30 -14.40 -1.29 -8.17
N ALA A 31 -13.19 -1.12 -7.63
CA ALA A 31 -11.97 -1.20 -8.41
C ALA A 31 -10.89 -1.99 -7.65
N ILE A 32 -10.22 -2.89 -8.36
CA ILE A 32 -8.99 -3.52 -7.87
C ILE A 32 -7.84 -2.68 -8.42
N THR A 33 -7.09 -2.03 -7.53
CA THR A 33 -5.95 -1.19 -7.92
C THR A 33 -4.64 -1.85 -7.58
N LYS A 34 -3.74 -1.97 -8.55
CA LYS A 34 -2.33 -2.37 -8.30
C LYS A 34 -1.44 -1.15 -8.37
N SER A 35 -0.65 -0.93 -7.33
CA SER A 35 0.29 0.19 -7.25
C SER A 35 1.69 -0.26 -6.93
N SER A 36 2.68 0.41 -7.51
CA SER A 36 4.08 0.24 -7.13
C SER A 36 4.37 1.04 -5.86
N CYS A 37 4.80 0.36 -4.80
CA CYS A 37 5.21 0.96 -3.54
C CYS A 37 6.65 0.55 -3.21
N LYS A 38 7.49 1.51 -2.83
CA LYS A 38 8.84 1.22 -2.35
C LYS A 38 8.76 0.75 -0.90
N VAL A 39 9.17 -0.50 -0.66
CA VAL A 39 9.20 -1.13 0.66
C VAL A 39 10.57 -0.94 1.29
N ASP A 40 10.61 -0.54 2.57
CA ASP A 40 11.84 -0.46 3.37
C ASP A 40 11.88 -1.61 4.39
N VAL A 41 12.83 -2.53 4.24
CA VAL A 41 12.95 -3.76 5.06
C VAL A 41 14.05 -3.68 6.11
N SER A 42 14.57 -2.48 6.41
CA SER A 42 15.69 -2.30 7.35
C SER A 42 15.43 -2.86 8.76
N TYR A 43 14.17 -2.85 9.20
CA TYR A 43 13.74 -3.31 10.53
C TYR A 43 12.88 -4.57 10.48
N PHE A 44 12.99 -5.36 9.42
CA PHE A 44 12.22 -6.59 9.28
C PHE A 44 12.38 -7.53 10.49
N PRO A 45 11.31 -8.15 11.03
CA PRO A 45 9.90 -8.09 10.61
C PRO A 45 9.04 -7.04 11.35
N PHE A 46 9.66 -6.08 12.03
CA PHE A 46 8.99 -5.02 12.81
C PHE A 46 8.84 -3.71 12.00
N ASP A 47 8.78 -3.84 10.68
CA ASP A 47 8.74 -2.73 9.73
C ASP A 47 7.35 -2.10 9.59
N VAL A 48 7.36 -0.82 9.22
CA VAL A 48 6.17 -0.04 8.86
C VAL A 48 6.36 0.49 7.44
N GLN A 49 5.32 0.35 6.62
CA GLN A 49 5.31 0.75 5.21
C GLN A 49 4.31 1.88 4.97
N LYS A 50 4.67 2.78 4.06
CA LYS A 50 3.81 3.89 3.62
C LYS A 50 3.66 3.85 2.11
N CYS A 51 2.51 3.38 1.64
CA CYS A 51 2.24 3.22 0.22
C CYS A 51 1.27 4.31 -0.26
N ARG A 52 1.61 4.97 -1.37
CA ARG A 52 0.84 6.10 -1.90
C ARG A 52 0.04 5.66 -3.11
N LEU A 53 -1.25 5.96 -3.09
CA LEU A 53 -2.18 5.78 -4.19
C LEU A 53 -2.63 7.16 -4.67
N THR A 54 -2.30 7.51 -5.90
CA THR A 54 -2.63 8.82 -6.47
C THR A 54 -3.72 8.66 -7.52
N PHE A 55 -4.81 9.38 -7.34
CA PHE A 55 -5.95 9.43 -8.25
C PHE A 55 -6.11 10.84 -8.79
N GLY A 56 -6.37 10.97 -10.09
CA GLY A 56 -6.50 12.26 -10.74
C GLY A 56 -7.04 12.11 -12.15
N SER A 57 -7.49 13.22 -12.73
CA SER A 57 -7.86 13.23 -14.15
C SER A 57 -6.61 13.10 -15.02
N TRP A 58 -6.71 12.31 -16.08
CA TRP A 58 -5.62 12.18 -17.05
C TRP A 58 -5.62 13.31 -18.07
N THR A 59 -6.80 13.70 -18.55
CA THR A 59 -6.96 14.62 -19.69
C THR A 59 -7.38 16.03 -19.30
N HIS A 60 -8.05 16.20 -18.16
CA HIS A 60 -8.61 17.49 -17.76
C HIS A 60 -7.73 18.17 -16.73
N ASN A 61 -7.46 19.47 -16.93
CA ASN A 61 -6.74 20.29 -15.98
C ASN A 61 -7.67 20.84 -14.87
N GLY A 62 -7.10 21.53 -13.89
CA GLY A 62 -7.86 22.06 -12.74
C GLY A 62 -8.90 23.13 -13.07
N ASN A 63 -8.82 23.75 -14.25
CA ASN A 63 -9.82 24.72 -14.71
C ASN A 63 -11.07 24.04 -15.31
N GLN A 64 -10.94 22.77 -15.71
CA GLN A 64 -12.03 21.98 -16.31
C GLN A 64 -12.66 21.01 -15.31
N MET A 65 -11.84 20.43 -14.43
CA MET A 65 -12.27 19.46 -13.43
C MET A 65 -11.51 19.70 -12.13
N ASP A 66 -12.23 20.02 -11.06
CA ASP A 66 -11.67 20.08 -9.72
C ASP A 66 -12.08 18.85 -8.89
N LEU A 67 -11.12 18.32 -8.14
CA LEU A 67 -11.27 17.15 -7.29
C LEU A 67 -11.36 17.57 -5.83
N HIS A 68 -12.31 17.00 -5.09
CA HIS A 68 -12.48 17.23 -3.67
C HIS A 68 -12.58 15.91 -2.92
N ASN A 69 -11.89 15.83 -1.78
CA ASN A 69 -12.05 14.73 -0.85
C ASN A 69 -13.41 14.87 -0.16
N ALA A 70 -14.17 13.77 -0.08
CA ALA A 70 -15.36 13.72 0.76
C ALA A 70 -14.98 13.67 2.26
N LEU A 71 -13.87 13.00 2.58
CA LEU A 71 -13.34 12.81 3.93
C LEU A 71 -11.82 13.00 3.94
N ASP A 72 -11.25 13.38 5.09
CA ASP A 72 -9.79 13.53 5.25
C ASP A 72 -9.03 12.20 5.27
N SER A 73 -9.73 11.08 5.38
CA SER A 73 -9.21 9.72 5.33
C SER A 73 -10.17 8.79 4.62
N ALA A 74 -9.66 7.68 4.08
CA ALA A 74 -10.52 6.63 3.53
C ALA A 74 -11.43 6.06 4.62
N ASP A 75 -12.65 5.67 4.22
CA ASP A 75 -13.54 4.90 5.07
C ASP A 75 -13.03 3.44 5.14
N LEU A 76 -12.89 2.95 6.37
CA LEU A 76 -12.39 1.61 6.68
C LEU A 76 -13.41 0.79 7.48
N ALA A 77 -14.67 1.23 7.56
CA ALA A 77 -15.72 0.55 8.32
C ALA A 77 -15.93 -0.90 7.89
N ASP A 78 -15.93 -1.15 6.57
CA ASP A 78 -16.11 -2.48 5.97
C ASP A 78 -14.75 -3.14 5.59
N PHE A 79 -13.65 -2.72 6.22
CA PHE A 79 -12.32 -3.26 5.92
C PHE A 79 -12.18 -4.70 6.42
N VAL A 80 -11.73 -5.60 5.52
CA VAL A 80 -11.42 -6.98 5.85
C VAL A 80 -9.98 -7.07 6.36
N GLU A 81 -9.80 -7.51 7.61
CA GLU A 81 -8.48 -7.64 8.22
C GLU A 81 -7.55 -8.59 7.47
N ASN A 82 -6.26 -8.22 7.42
CA ASN A 82 -5.21 -9.03 6.81
C ASN A 82 -4.35 -9.76 7.87
N VAL A 83 -3.94 -10.98 7.53
CA VAL A 83 -3.17 -11.88 8.43
C VAL A 83 -1.70 -11.48 8.55
N GLU A 84 -1.14 -10.82 7.54
CA GLU A 84 0.25 -10.37 7.50
C GLU A 84 0.38 -8.88 7.86
N TRP A 85 -0.60 -8.07 7.52
CA TRP A 85 -0.55 -6.61 7.63
C TRP A 85 -1.66 -6.04 8.51
N GLU A 86 -1.28 -5.12 9.38
CA GLU A 86 -2.18 -4.27 10.15
C GLU A 86 -2.28 -2.91 9.46
N VAL A 87 -3.49 -2.49 9.10
CA VAL A 87 -3.74 -1.15 8.54
C VAL A 87 -3.88 -0.17 9.69
N GLN A 88 -2.95 0.79 9.79
CA GLN A 88 -2.98 1.83 10.83
C GLN A 88 -3.83 3.04 10.42
N GLY A 89 -4.07 3.22 9.13
CA GLY A 89 -4.90 4.29 8.58
C GLY A 89 -4.55 4.62 7.14
N MET A 90 -5.42 5.41 6.50
CA MET A 90 -5.27 5.81 5.11
C MET A 90 -5.70 7.28 4.89
N PRO A 91 -4.90 8.25 5.36
CA PRO A 91 -5.17 9.67 5.15
C PRO A 91 -5.14 10.06 3.66
N ALA A 92 -6.00 11.02 3.31
CA ALA A 92 -6.16 11.56 1.96
C ALA A 92 -5.63 13.00 1.90
N LYS A 93 -4.91 13.35 0.84
CA LYS A 93 -4.43 14.72 0.61
C LYS A 93 -4.63 15.13 -0.84
N LYS A 94 -5.32 16.25 -1.04
CA LYS A 94 -5.38 16.93 -2.33
C LYS A 94 -4.06 17.64 -2.61
N ASN A 95 -3.51 17.48 -3.81
CA ASN A 95 -2.41 18.31 -4.29
C ASN A 95 -2.77 18.94 -5.64
N ILE A 96 -2.04 20.00 -5.97
CA ILE A 96 -2.16 20.72 -7.23
C ILE A 96 -0.76 20.72 -7.83
N ILE A 97 -0.58 20.00 -8.94
CA ILE A 97 0.73 19.74 -9.53
C ILE A 97 0.80 20.38 -10.90
N LEU A 98 1.86 21.16 -11.14
CA LEU A 98 2.19 21.65 -12.46
C LEU A 98 3.17 20.66 -13.12
N TYR A 99 2.75 20.01 -14.19
CA TYR A 99 3.61 19.09 -14.93
C TYR A 99 4.43 19.83 -15.99
N GLY A 100 5.69 19.44 -16.19
CA GLY A 100 6.56 20.12 -17.17
C GLY A 100 6.10 20.04 -18.64
N CYS A 101 5.14 19.17 -18.96
CA CYS A 101 4.56 19.06 -20.30
C CYS A 101 3.49 20.12 -20.59
N CYS A 102 2.90 20.76 -19.58
CA CYS A 102 1.73 21.63 -19.72
C CYS A 102 1.84 22.87 -18.83
N SER A 103 1.24 23.98 -19.26
CA SER A 103 1.27 25.25 -18.51
C SER A 103 0.21 25.35 -17.40
N ASP A 104 -0.78 24.46 -17.42
CA ASP A 104 -1.88 24.45 -16.46
C ASP A 104 -1.66 23.44 -15.33
N PRO A 105 -2.11 23.76 -14.10
CA PRO A 105 -2.03 22.84 -12.97
C PRO A 105 -3.10 21.73 -13.06
N TYR A 106 -2.74 20.55 -12.57
CA TYR A 106 -3.61 19.37 -12.48
C TYR A 106 -3.84 19.00 -11.00
N PRO A 107 -5.10 18.92 -10.55
CA PRO A 107 -5.41 18.45 -9.21
C PRO A 107 -5.31 16.92 -9.15
N ASP A 108 -4.78 16.41 -8.04
CA ASP A 108 -4.78 15.00 -7.71
C ASP A 108 -5.16 14.78 -6.23
N ILE A 109 -5.59 13.57 -5.91
CA ILE A 109 -5.83 13.12 -4.54
C ILE A 109 -4.89 11.95 -4.27
N THR A 110 -4.01 12.10 -3.28
CA THR A 110 -3.11 11.05 -2.83
C THR A 110 -3.59 10.47 -1.51
N TYR A 111 -3.96 9.20 -1.51
CA TYR A 111 -4.17 8.41 -0.30
C TYR A 111 -2.86 7.75 0.13
N THR A 112 -2.53 7.81 1.40
CA THR A 112 -1.33 7.18 1.95
C THR A 112 -1.71 6.04 2.88
N LEU A 113 -1.59 4.80 2.41
CA LEU A 113 -1.86 3.60 3.19
C LEU A 113 -0.69 3.33 4.15
N HIS A 114 -0.98 3.37 5.45
CA HIS A 114 -0.02 3.04 6.50
C HIS A 114 -0.21 1.58 6.94
N LEU A 115 0.82 0.76 6.68
CA LEU A 115 0.81 -0.69 6.95
C LEU A 115 1.88 -1.01 7.98
N LYS A 116 1.55 -1.86 8.95
CA LYS A 116 2.50 -2.44 9.90
C LYS A 116 2.50 -3.96 9.76
N ARG A 117 3.67 -4.58 9.67
CA ARG A 117 3.77 -6.04 9.55
C ARG A 117 3.45 -6.72 10.89
N ARG A 118 2.68 -7.80 10.84
CA ARG A 118 2.47 -8.71 11.97
C ARG A 118 3.68 -9.65 12.09
N ALA A 119 4.56 -9.34 13.04
CA ALA A 119 5.87 -9.98 13.17
C ALA A 119 5.84 -11.45 13.64
N SER A 120 4.75 -11.90 14.28
CA SER A 120 4.69 -13.18 15.00
C SER A 120 5.12 -14.38 14.14
N PHE A 121 4.61 -14.48 12.90
CA PHE A 121 4.95 -15.58 12.00
C PHE A 121 6.46 -15.65 11.71
N TYR A 122 7.09 -14.50 11.46
CA TYR A 122 8.52 -14.40 11.16
C TYR A 122 9.40 -14.62 12.40
N ILE A 123 8.92 -14.24 13.58
CA ILE A 123 9.64 -14.53 14.83
C ILE A 123 9.75 -16.05 15.04
N PHE A 124 8.62 -16.76 14.99
CA PHE A 124 8.62 -18.20 15.28
C PHE A 124 9.26 -19.05 14.19
N ASN A 125 9.05 -18.70 12.91
CA ASN A 125 9.49 -19.56 11.80
C ASN A 125 10.81 -19.15 11.16
N LEU A 126 11.30 -17.92 11.39
CA LEU A 126 12.55 -17.44 10.80
C LEU A 126 13.59 -17.07 11.88
N LEU A 127 13.27 -16.14 12.78
CA LEU A 127 14.25 -15.62 13.74
C LEU A 127 14.69 -16.70 14.76
N ILE A 128 13.76 -17.41 15.38
CA ILE A 128 14.08 -18.43 16.40
C ILE A 128 14.98 -19.55 15.82
N PRO A 129 14.66 -20.19 14.67
CA PRO A 129 15.54 -21.19 14.07
C PRO A 129 16.93 -20.65 13.74
N CYS A 130 17.03 -19.43 13.18
CA CYS A 130 18.33 -18.82 12.87
C CYS A 130 19.17 -18.58 14.13
N MET A 131 18.55 -18.12 15.22
CA MET A 131 19.23 -17.93 16.50
C MET A 131 19.70 -19.24 17.11
N MET A 132 18.88 -20.30 17.04
CA MET A 132 19.24 -21.64 17.53
C MET A 132 20.45 -22.21 16.77
N ILE A 133 20.46 -22.13 15.45
CA ILE A 133 21.59 -22.60 14.63
C ILE A 133 22.85 -21.78 14.90
N SER A 134 22.71 -20.45 15.00
CA SER A 134 23.84 -19.55 15.31
C SER A 134 24.45 -19.85 16.68
N PHE A 135 23.64 -20.28 17.64
CA PHE A 135 24.10 -20.71 18.97
C PHE A 135 24.76 -22.10 18.95
N LEU A 136 24.26 -23.02 18.13
CA LEU A 136 24.84 -24.37 17.97
C LEU A 136 26.17 -24.36 17.22
N ALA A 137 26.40 -23.41 16.30
CA ALA A 137 27.62 -23.31 15.51
C ALA A 137 28.93 -23.31 16.35
N PRO A 138 29.08 -22.47 17.40
CA PRO A 138 30.28 -22.49 18.23
C PRO A 138 30.42 -23.75 19.11
N LEU A 139 29.31 -24.42 19.47
CA LEU A 139 29.34 -25.67 20.25
C LEU A 139 30.04 -26.81 19.50
N GLY A 140 30.00 -26.82 18.17
CA GLY A 140 30.77 -27.76 17.34
C GLY A 140 32.29 -27.67 17.53
N PHE A 141 32.83 -26.52 17.93
CA PHE A 141 34.25 -26.40 18.26
C PHE A 141 34.62 -27.03 19.61
N TYR A 142 33.63 -27.18 20.51
CA TYR A 142 33.82 -27.79 21.83
C TYR A 142 33.72 -29.33 21.79
N LEU A 143 33.16 -29.91 20.72
CA LEU A 143 33.08 -31.36 20.57
C LEU A 143 34.49 -31.96 20.31
N PRO A 144 34.94 -32.94 21.11
CA PRO A 144 36.25 -33.59 20.94
C PRO A 144 36.30 -34.36 19.62
N ALA A 145 37.47 -34.30 18.94
CA ALA A 145 37.67 -34.87 17.61
C ALA A 145 37.56 -36.41 17.56
N ASP A 146 37.67 -37.09 18.71
CA ASP A 146 37.53 -38.56 18.81
C ASP A 146 36.10 -39.07 18.61
N SER A 147 35.09 -38.18 18.59
CA SER A 147 33.69 -38.57 18.42
C SER A 147 33.32 -38.89 16.96
N GLY A 148 34.16 -38.55 15.98
CA GLY A 148 33.92 -38.82 14.55
C GLY A 148 32.75 -38.04 13.92
N GLU A 149 32.04 -37.22 14.68
CA GLU A 149 30.89 -36.39 14.25
C GLU A 149 31.25 -34.90 14.05
N LYS A 150 32.55 -34.60 13.93
CA LYS A 150 33.05 -33.25 13.66
C LYS A 150 33.03 -32.93 12.17
#